data_AF-A0A653PH71-F1
#
_entry.id   AF-A0A653PH71-F1
#
_cell.length_a   1.000
_cell.length_b   1.000
_cell.length_c   1.000
_cell.angle_alpha   90.00
_cell.angle_beta   90.00
_cell.angle_gamma   90.00
#
_symmetry.space_group_name_H-M   'P 1'
#
loop_
_entity.id
_entity.type
_entity.pdbx_description
1 polymer ?
#
loop_
_entity_poly.entity_id
_entity_poly.type
_entity_poly.pdbx_seq_one_letter_code
_entity_poly.pdbx_strand_id
1 'polypeptide(L)'
;MTWTKLSDDFTDDTWNLSDAAFRLHLEGLVWSNRKLLDLRIPKAEVRRFGKIPEAAAELVEHGWWSEDGGFYLIRHHARYQRSREAVIRQQAVNKQNRAKRGLPQKPSRELVSLAADSDDDSIDESFDEQDWTGQAGMRAGHLKQGEAPFTSQPVTTWPTRSIPSHPECRAAGCTSTVEGIRGGICPSQDPEHTALRSAPGWAA
;
A
#
# COMPACT_ATOMS: atom_id res chain seq x y z
N MET A 1 -3.37 -9.16 4.77
CA MET A 1 -4.29 -8.17 4.18
C MET A 1 -3.89 -6.83 4.76
N THR A 2 -3.39 -5.93 3.93
CA THR A 2 -3.15 -4.55 4.34
C THR A 2 -4.49 -3.92 4.70
N TRP A 3 -4.51 -3.26 5.85
CA TRP A 3 -5.75 -2.85 6.49
C TRP A 3 -6.16 -1.44 6.08
N THR A 4 -5.18 -0.58 5.82
CA THR A 4 -5.35 0.75 5.23
C THR A 4 -4.43 0.86 4.03
N LYS A 5 -4.95 1.37 2.91
CA LYS A 5 -4.18 1.58 1.69
C LYS A 5 -4.00 3.07 1.46
N LEU A 6 -2.75 3.51 1.29
CA LEU A 6 -2.37 4.88 0.93
C LEU A 6 -1.80 4.83 -0.50
N SER A 7 -2.04 5.87 -1.31
CA SER A 7 -1.32 6.03 -2.57
C SER A 7 0.03 6.70 -2.32
N ASP A 8 0.90 6.64 -3.32
CA ASP A 8 2.20 7.33 -3.26
C ASP A 8 2.01 8.85 -3.17
N ASP A 9 0.94 9.38 -3.78
CA ASP A 9 0.57 10.80 -3.69
C ASP A 9 0.08 11.25 -2.29
N PHE A 10 -0.16 10.32 -1.35
CA PHE A 10 -0.77 10.66 -0.05
C PHE A 10 0.05 11.69 0.73
N THR A 11 1.38 11.56 0.73
CA THR A 11 2.25 12.49 1.44
C THR A 11 2.24 13.88 0.81
N ASP A 12 2.17 13.93 -0.52
CA ASP A 12 2.17 15.18 -1.28
C ASP A 12 0.83 15.91 -1.10
N ASP A 13 -0.28 15.17 -1.13
CA ASP A 13 -1.61 15.70 -0.82
C ASP A 13 -1.63 16.33 0.58
N THR A 14 -0.98 15.68 1.56
CA THR A 14 -0.97 16.13 2.96
C THR A 14 -0.03 17.27 3.28
N TRP A 15 0.78 17.73 2.33
CA TRP A 15 1.87 18.67 2.59
C TRP A 15 1.44 20.00 3.21
N ASN A 16 0.21 20.44 2.92
CA ASN A 16 -0.33 21.71 3.41
C ASN A 16 -1.08 21.59 4.74
N LEU A 17 -1.16 20.39 5.33
CA LEU A 17 -1.79 20.17 6.63
C LEU A 17 -0.81 20.41 7.77
N SER A 18 -1.34 20.79 8.92
CA SER A 18 -0.60 20.73 10.17
C SER A 18 -0.25 19.28 10.53
N ASP A 19 0.84 19.08 11.28
CA ASP A 19 1.24 17.75 11.77
C ASP A 19 0.11 17.06 12.56
N ALA A 20 -0.69 17.85 13.29
CA ALA A 20 -1.82 17.35 14.05
C ALA A 20 -2.95 16.84 13.13
N ALA A 21 -3.29 17.59 12.09
CA ALA A 21 -4.31 17.20 11.11
C ALA A 21 -3.84 16.01 10.26
N PHE A 22 -2.60 16.03 9.79
CA PHE A 22 -1.99 14.90 9.08
C PHE A 22 -2.09 13.60 9.90
N ARG A 23 -1.62 13.66 11.16
CA ARG A 23 -1.65 12.50 12.06
C ARG A 23 -3.08 12.03 12.32
N LEU A 24 -4.00 12.94 12.61
CA LEU A 24 -5.40 12.61 12.83
C LEU A 24 -6.04 11.97 11.59
N HIS A 25 -5.71 12.45 10.39
CA HIS A 25 -6.22 11.91 9.14
C HIS A 25 -5.78 10.45 8.94
N LEU A 26 -4.49 10.18 9.13
CA LEU A 26 -3.93 8.83 9.05
C LEU A 26 -4.54 7.89 10.11
N GLU A 27 -4.58 8.33 11.37
CA GLU A 27 -5.17 7.56 12.47
C GLU A 27 -6.66 7.30 12.23
N GLY A 28 -7.39 8.26 11.68
CA GLY A 28 -8.80 8.13 11.31
C GLY A 28 -9.04 7.06 10.23
N LEU A 29 -8.22 7.03 9.18
CA LEU A 29 -8.28 5.98 8.15
C LEU A 29 -8.04 4.59 8.76
N VAL A 30 -6.98 4.44 9.56
CA VAL A 30 -6.63 3.18 10.24
C VAL A 30 -7.74 2.74 11.20
N TRP A 31 -8.24 3.65 12.03
CA TRP A 31 -9.29 3.36 12.99
C TRP A 31 -10.60 2.95 12.33
N SER A 32 -11.05 3.74 11.34
CA SER A 32 -12.28 3.47 10.60
C SER A 32 -12.23 2.09 9.95
N ASN A 33 -11.13 1.79 9.24
CA ASN A 33 -10.97 0.48 8.65
C ASN A 33 -10.99 -0.59 9.75
N ARG A 34 -10.36 -0.33 10.93
CA ARG A 34 -10.23 -1.32 12.03
C ARG A 34 -11.57 -1.72 12.59
N LYS A 35 -12.46 -0.75 12.70
CA LYS A 35 -13.82 -0.93 13.18
C LYS A 35 -14.84 -1.16 12.07
N LEU A 36 -14.38 -1.27 10.81
CA LEU A 36 -15.22 -1.44 9.62
C LEU A 36 -16.34 -0.40 9.54
N LEU A 37 -16.00 0.87 9.75
CA LEU A 37 -16.96 1.97 9.83
C LEU A 37 -17.26 2.62 8.47
N ASP A 38 -16.73 2.09 7.37
CA ASP A 38 -16.91 2.63 6.02
C ASP A 38 -16.60 4.14 5.94
N LEU A 39 -15.56 4.57 6.65
CA LEU A 39 -15.11 5.97 6.72
C LEU A 39 -16.09 6.94 7.37
N ARG A 40 -17.08 6.41 8.09
CA ARG A 40 -18.05 7.16 8.88
C ARG A 40 -17.76 7.04 10.37
N ILE A 41 -17.06 8.02 10.91
CA ILE A 41 -16.56 8.02 12.29
C ILE A 41 -17.53 8.80 13.19
N PRO A 42 -18.08 8.22 14.27
CA PRO A 42 -18.85 8.98 15.26
C PRO A 42 -17.97 10.06 15.92
N LYS A 43 -18.46 11.30 16.02
CA LYS A 43 -17.67 12.41 16.61
C LYS A 43 -17.21 12.11 18.05
N ALA A 44 -18.05 11.39 18.81
CA ALA A 44 -17.75 10.96 20.19
C ALA A 44 -16.55 10.00 20.29
N GLU A 45 -16.24 9.27 19.22
CA GLU A 45 -15.18 8.26 19.20
C GLU A 45 -13.81 8.82 18.78
N VAL A 46 -13.76 10.05 18.24
CA VAL A 46 -12.51 10.65 17.74
C VAL A 46 -11.43 10.71 18.82
N ARG A 47 -11.81 11.03 20.06
CA ARG A 47 -10.89 11.09 21.22
C ARG A 47 -10.26 9.75 21.58
N ARG A 48 -10.81 8.61 21.13
CA ARG A 48 -10.24 7.29 21.43
C ARG A 48 -9.00 6.96 20.61
N PHE A 49 -8.82 7.62 19.47
CA PHE A 49 -7.69 7.35 18.58
C PHE A 49 -6.89 8.61 18.23
N GLY A 50 -7.56 9.76 18.10
CA GLY A 50 -6.92 11.02 17.79
C GLY A 50 -6.37 11.70 19.04
N LYS A 51 -5.06 11.94 19.06
CA LYS A 51 -4.40 12.67 20.16
C LYS A 51 -4.89 14.12 20.29
N ILE A 52 -5.15 14.77 19.16
CA ILE A 52 -5.63 16.16 19.06
C ILE A 52 -6.92 16.14 18.22
N PRO A 53 -8.09 15.87 18.83
CA PRO A 53 -9.35 15.75 18.09
C PRO A 53 -9.80 17.07 17.45
N GLU A 54 -9.35 18.21 17.97
CA GLU A 54 -9.66 19.54 17.45
C GLU A 54 -9.10 19.76 16.03
N ALA A 55 -8.05 19.04 15.65
CA ALA A 55 -7.48 19.07 14.30
C ALA A 55 -8.46 18.55 13.22
N ALA A 56 -9.59 17.95 13.61
CA ALA A 56 -10.65 17.58 12.67
C ALA A 56 -11.25 18.82 11.97
N ALA A 57 -11.24 19.99 12.62
CA ALA A 57 -11.76 21.23 12.02
C ALA A 57 -10.98 21.60 10.74
N GLU A 58 -9.64 21.52 10.79
CA GLU A 58 -8.77 21.75 9.64
C GLU A 58 -9.04 20.73 8.52
N LEU A 59 -9.20 19.46 8.85
CA LEU A 59 -9.53 18.42 7.86
C LEU A 59 -10.88 18.66 7.18
N VAL A 60 -11.85 19.24 7.90
CA VAL A 60 -13.15 19.64 7.33
C VAL A 60 -13.00 20.87 6.44
N GLU A 61 -12.22 21.87 6.88
CA GLU A 61 -11.93 23.09 6.10
C GLU A 61 -11.26 22.77 4.75
N HIS A 62 -10.29 21.85 4.74
CA HIS A 62 -9.64 21.37 3.51
C HIS A 62 -10.54 20.47 2.65
N GLY A 63 -11.75 20.13 3.10
CA GLY A 63 -12.69 19.25 2.39
C GLY A 63 -12.30 17.77 2.40
N TRP A 64 -11.33 17.39 3.23
CA TRP A 64 -10.85 16.02 3.33
C TRP A 64 -11.79 15.17 4.17
N TRP A 65 -12.36 15.79 5.20
CA TRP A 65 -13.45 15.28 5.99
C TRP A 65 -14.71 16.11 5.71
N SER A 66 -15.88 15.54 5.92
CA SER A 66 -17.14 16.30 5.91
C SER A 66 -17.96 15.95 7.13
N GLU A 67 -18.71 16.91 7.66
CA GLU A 67 -19.61 16.68 8.78
C GLU A 67 -20.96 16.11 8.30
N ASP A 68 -21.46 15.10 9.02
CA ASP A 68 -22.78 14.49 8.83
C ASP A 68 -23.43 14.32 10.21
N GLY A 69 -24.00 15.41 10.75
CA GLY A 69 -24.59 15.45 12.09
C GLY A 69 -23.62 14.97 13.17
N GLY A 70 -23.91 13.81 13.77
CA GLY A 70 -23.08 13.17 14.79
C GLY A 70 -21.83 12.44 14.29
N PHE A 71 -21.51 12.55 13.00
CA PHE A 71 -20.43 11.83 12.34
C PHE A 71 -19.48 12.75 11.56
N TYR A 72 -18.24 12.29 11.42
CA TYR A 72 -17.30 12.71 10.39
C TYR A 72 -17.25 11.67 9.28
N LEU A 73 -17.26 12.12 8.02
CA LEU A 73 -17.06 11.28 6.84
C LEU A 73 -15.70 11.60 6.22
N ILE A 74 -14.81 10.61 6.12
CA ILE A 74 -13.53 10.79 5.43
C ILE A 74 -13.77 10.69 3.91
N ARG A 75 -13.49 11.77 3.18
CA ARG A 75 -13.62 11.87 1.72
C ARG A 75 -12.29 11.61 1.03
N HIS A 76 -11.24 12.25 1.53
CA HIS A 76 -9.89 12.08 1.01
C HIS A 76 -9.47 10.61 1.14
N HIS A 77 -8.88 10.06 0.07
CA HIS A 77 -8.45 8.66 0.00
C HIS A 77 -9.52 7.58 0.18
N ALA A 78 -10.81 7.93 0.20
CA ALA A 78 -11.90 6.97 0.36
C ALA A 78 -11.95 5.92 -0.74
N ARG A 79 -11.62 6.30 -1.99
CA ARG A 79 -11.60 5.43 -3.17
C ARG A 79 -10.67 4.22 -3.05
N TYR A 80 -9.63 4.31 -2.20
CA TYR A 80 -8.65 3.24 -2.00
C TYR A 80 -9.03 2.28 -0.87
N GLN A 81 -10.01 2.66 -0.04
CA GLN A 81 -10.42 1.85 1.10
C GLN A 81 -11.46 0.82 0.65
N ARG A 82 -11.40 -0.36 1.27
CA ARG A 82 -12.37 -1.42 1.02
C ARG A 82 -13.61 -1.17 1.85
N SER A 83 -14.78 -1.46 1.29
CA SER A 83 -16.02 -1.48 2.07
C SER A 83 -16.01 -2.60 3.10
N ARG A 84 -16.71 -2.38 4.22
CA ARG A 84 -17.00 -3.35 5.27
C ARG A 84 -17.47 -4.68 4.68
N GLU A 85 -18.41 -4.62 3.75
CA GLU A 85 -18.97 -5.80 3.10
C GLU A 85 -17.89 -6.60 2.36
N ALA A 86 -17.04 -5.93 1.57
CA ALA A 86 -15.95 -6.57 0.85
C ALA A 86 -14.90 -7.18 1.79
N VAL A 87 -14.67 -6.57 2.96
CA VAL A 87 -13.77 -7.13 3.98
C VAL A 87 -14.38 -8.36 4.63
N ILE A 88 -15.64 -8.31 5.07
CA ILE A 88 -16.35 -9.45 5.69
C ILE A 88 -16.42 -10.63 4.72
N ARG A 89 -16.76 -10.38 3.45
CA ARG A 89 -16.80 -11.41 2.40
C ARG A 89 -15.44 -12.09 2.24
N GLN A 90 -14.37 -11.30 2.18
CA GLN A 90 -13.01 -11.84 2.08
C GLN A 90 -12.61 -12.64 3.32
N GLN A 91 -12.97 -12.17 4.51
CA GLN A 91 -12.72 -12.89 5.76
C GLN A 91 -13.44 -14.24 5.78
N ALA A 92 -14.69 -14.31 5.30
CA ALA A 92 -15.44 -15.55 5.17
C ALA A 92 -14.76 -16.53 4.20
N VAL A 93 -14.35 -16.07 3.02
CA VAL A 93 -13.60 -16.88 2.03
C VAL A 93 -12.28 -17.38 2.63
N ASN A 94 -11.54 -16.52 3.31
CA ASN A 94 -10.28 -16.88 3.96
C ASN A 94 -10.48 -17.93 5.07
N LYS A 95 -11.57 -17.80 5.85
CA LYS A 95 -11.95 -18.78 6.88
C LYS A 95 -12.27 -20.14 6.27
N GLN A 96 -13.06 -20.18 5.20
CA GLN A 96 -13.37 -21.42 4.47
C GLN A 96 -12.11 -22.08 3.89
N ASN A 97 -11.23 -21.29 3.26
CA ASN A 97 -9.97 -21.80 2.70
C ASN A 97 -9.02 -22.33 3.79
N ARG A 98 -9.01 -21.73 4.98
CA ARG A 98 -8.26 -22.24 6.14
C ARG A 98 -8.81 -23.56 6.65
N ALA A 99 -10.13 -23.68 6.77
CA ALA A 99 -10.78 -24.93 7.21
C ALA A 99 -10.47 -26.09 6.25
N LYS A 100 -10.51 -25.85 4.93
CA LYS A 100 -10.15 -26.85 3.91
C LYS A 100 -8.69 -27.33 4.00
N ARG A 101 -7.80 -26.52 4.59
CA ARG A 101 -6.36 -26.83 4.73
C ARG A 101 -6.00 -27.48 6.08
N GLY A 102 -6.96 -27.65 6.99
CA GLY A 102 -6.70 -28.26 8.31
C GLY A 102 -5.82 -27.42 9.24
N LEU A 103 -5.63 -26.12 8.96
CA LEU A 103 -4.80 -25.24 9.79
C LEU A 103 -5.56 -24.84 11.07
N PRO A 104 -4.92 -24.90 12.27
CA PRO A 104 -5.55 -24.49 13.51
C PRO A 104 -5.94 -23.00 13.47
N GLN A 105 -7.06 -22.65 14.12
CA GLN A 105 -7.48 -21.26 14.24
C GLN A 105 -6.58 -20.53 15.24
N LYS A 106 -5.97 -19.42 14.79
CA LYS A 106 -5.32 -18.50 15.73
C LYS A 106 -6.39 -17.80 16.57
N PRO A 107 -6.20 -17.68 17.90
CA PRO A 107 -7.11 -16.90 18.73
C PRO A 107 -7.16 -15.45 18.24
N SER A 108 -8.33 -14.81 18.38
CA SER A 108 -8.50 -13.42 17.98
C SER A 108 -7.67 -12.50 18.88
N ARG A 109 -6.96 -11.54 18.29
CA ARG A 109 -6.07 -10.60 18.99
C ARG A 109 -6.78 -9.79 20.09
N GLU A 110 -8.08 -9.49 19.93
CA GLU A 110 -8.87 -8.76 20.94
C GLU A 110 -9.14 -9.58 22.23
N LEU A 111 -9.05 -10.92 22.17
CA LEU A 111 -9.19 -11.77 23.37
C LEU A 111 -7.87 -11.90 24.15
N VAL A 112 -6.73 -11.74 23.49
CA VAL A 112 -5.41 -11.82 24.15
C VAL A 112 -5.20 -10.64 25.09
N SER A 113 -5.82 -9.48 24.82
CA SER A 113 -5.72 -8.28 25.65
C SER A 113 -6.42 -8.40 27.01
N LEU A 114 -7.33 -9.37 27.18
CA LEU A 114 -8.07 -9.59 28.42
C LEU A 114 -7.48 -10.72 29.28
N ALA A 115 -6.52 -11.48 28.74
CA ALA A 115 -5.89 -12.61 29.42
C ALA A 115 -4.48 -12.29 29.96
N ALA A 116 -4.03 -11.04 29.88
CA ALA A 116 -2.68 -10.62 30.23
C ALA A 116 -2.53 -9.96 31.61
N ASP A 117 -3.53 -10.12 32.50
CA ASP A 117 -3.48 -9.64 33.90
C ASP A 117 -3.39 -10.80 34.91
N SER A 118 -2.83 -11.96 34.52
CA SER A 118 -2.56 -13.08 35.42
C SER A 118 -1.16 -13.63 35.16
N ASP A 119 -0.32 -13.56 36.20
CA ASP A 119 1.02 -14.15 36.38
C ASP A 119 2.16 -13.39 35.65
N ASP A 120 2.91 -12.52 36.34
CA ASP A 120 3.96 -12.77 37.34
C ASP A 120 5.19 -13.53 36.80
N ASP A 121 6.32 -12.83 36.86
CA ASP A 121 7.74 -13.16 36.63
C ASP A 121 8.14 -14.39 35.79
N SER A 122 8.67 -14.12 34.60
CA SER A 122 9.86 -14.80 34.05
C SER A 122 10.33 -14.10 32.77
N ILE A 123 11.18 -13.07 32.91
CA ILE A 123 12.11 -12.67 31.86
C ILE A 123 13.07 -13.84 31.64
N ASP A 124 12.89 -14.57 30.54
CA ASP A 124 13.97 -15.31 29.90
C ASP A 124 14.19 -14.68 28.53
N GLU A 125 15.27 -13.93 28.41
CA GLU A 125 15.73 -13.33 27.18
C GLU A 125 16.25 -14.41 26.24
N SER A 126 15.35 -14.98 25.44
CA SER A 126 15.71 -15.68 24.21
C SER A 126 15.34 -14.78 23.04
N PHE A 127 16.25 -13.83 22.80
CA PHE A 127 16.34 -13.00 21.62
C PHE A 127 16.74 -13.89 20.43
N ASP A 128 15.76 -14.62 19.87
CA ASP A 128 15.89 -15.20 18.53
C ASP A 128 15.78 -14.06 17.51
N GLU A 129 16.91 -13.37 17.35
CA GLU A 129 17.26 -12.53 16.24
C GLU A 129 17.19 -13.38 14.96
N GLN A 130 15.98 -13.50 14.38
CA GLN A 130 15.78 -14.11 13.07
C GLN A 130 16.34 -13.16 12.02
N ASP A 131 17.64 -13.30 11.82
CA ASP A 131 18.39 -12.77 10.71
C ASP A 131 17.80 -13.34 9.41
N TRP A 132 17.04 -12.52 8.68
CA TRP A 132 16.49 -12.84 7.36
C TRP A 132 17.58 -12.74 6.28
N THR A 133 18.77 -13.26 6.55
CA THR A 133 19.76 -13.53 5.52
C THR A 133 19.40 -14.85 4.86
N GLY A 134 18.86 -14.75 3.64
CA GLY A 134 18.40 -15.90 2.88
C GLY A 134 19.49 -16.96 2.72
N GLN A 135 19.29 -18.12 3.34
CA GLN A 135 20.02 -19.33 2.98
C GLN A 135 19.03 -20.40 2.54
N ALA A 136 18.95 -20.54 1.23
CA ALA A 136 18.33 -21.67 0.57
C ALA A 136 18.98 -22.96 1.11
N GLY A 137 18.20 -23.78 1.79
CA GLY A 137 18.54 -25.17 2.07
C GLY A 137 18.61 -25.96 0.77
N MET A 138 19.77 -25.92 0.11
CA MET A 138 20.14 -26.92 -0.87
C MET A 138 20.48 -28.21 -0.14
N ARG A 139 19.78 -29.27 -0.54
CA ARG A 139 20.09 -30.66 -0.21
C ARG A 139 21.57 -30.96 -0.44
N ALA A 140 22.14 -31.72 0.48
CA ALA A 140 23.49 -32.24 0.47
C ALA A 140 23.86 -32.87 -0.89
N GLY A 141 24.73 -32.19 -1.62
CA GLY A 141 25.49 -32.71 -2.74
C GLY A 141 26.93 -32.27 -2.54
N HIS A 142 27.78 -33.21 -2.16
CA HIS A 142 29.20 -33.04 -1.90
C HIS A 142 29.91 -32.53 -3.17
N LEU A 143 30.34 -31.27 -3.20
CA LEU A 143 31.18 -30.71 -4.27
C LEU A 143 32.30 -29.87 -3.66
N LYS A 144 33.50 -30.13 -4.15
CA LYS A 144 34.80 -29.67 -3.64
C LYS A 144 34.90 -28.14 -3.62
N GLN A 145 35.36 -27.61 -2.49
CA GLN A 145 35.76 -26.21 -2.32
C GLN A 145 36.92 -25.89 -3.27
N GLY A 146 36.68 -24.96 -4.19
CA GLY A 146 37.71 -24.07 -4.73
C GLY A 146 37.43 -22.68 -4.16
N GLU A 147 38.28 -22.21 -3.27
CA GLU A 147 38.23 -20.83 -2.75
C GLU A 147 38.52 -19.84 -3.87
N ALA A 148 37.59 -18.90 -4.08
CA ALA A 148 37.87 -17.65 -4.76
C ALA A 148 37.59 -16.50 -3.78
N PRO A 149 38.52 -15.55 -3.60
CA PRO A 149 38.37 -14.47 -2.63
C PRO A 149 37.26 -13.51 -3.06
N PHE A 150 36.34 -13.25 -2.13
CA PHE A 150 35.25 -12.29 -2.28
C PHE A 150 35.81 -10.87 -2.15
N THR A 151 36.02 -10.19 -3.28
CA THR A 151 36.39 -8.78 -3.30
C THR A 151 35.11 -7.93 -3.35
N SER A 152 34.83 -7.22 -2.26
CA SER A 152 33.74 -6.24 -2.18
C SER A 152 34.13 -4.97 -2.92
N GLN A 153 33.89 -4.93 -4.23
CA GLN A 153 33.92 -3.68 -4.99
C GLN A 153 32.53 -3.04 -4.98
N PRO A 154 32.42 -1.71 -4.77
CA PRO A 154 31.14 -1.02 -4.84
C PRO A 154 30.57 -1.13 -6.25
N VAL A 155 29.28 -1.48 -6.35
CA VAL A 155 28.55 -1.54 -7.63
C VAL A 155 28.37 -0.12 -8.14
N THR A 156 29.25 0.34 -9.03
CA THR A 156 29.24 1.69 -9.59
C THR A 156 28.32 1.83 -10.80
N THR A 157 27.85 0.73 -11.38
CA THR A 157 26.97 0.76 -12.55
C THR A 157 25.91 -0.34 -12.46
N TRP A 158 24.65 0.03 -12.72
CA TRP A 158 23.59 -0.92 -12.96
C TRP A 158 23.61 -1.29 -14.44
N PRO A 159 23.58 -2.59 -14.81
CA PRO A 159 23.49 -2.98 -16.21
C PRO A 159 22.14 -2.53 -16.77
N THR A 160 22.13 -1.43 -17.52
CA THR A 160 20.99 -1.00 -18.33
C THR A 160 20.86 -1.99 -19.48
N ARG A 161 19.95 -2.96 -19.37
CA ARG A 161 19.50 -3.70 -20.54
C ARG A 161 18.72 -2.73 -21.41
N SER A 162 19.21 -2.48 -22.63
CA SER A 162 18.44 -1.80 -23.66
C SER A 162 17.12 -2.55 -23.85
N ILE A 163 16.01 -1.83 -23.65
CA ILE A 163 14.69 -2.36 -23.97
C ILE A 163 14.71 -2.60 -25.49
N PRO A 164 14.44 -3.82 -25.98
CA PRO A 164 14.34 -4.06 -27.41
C PRO A 164 13.19 -3.18 -27.92
N SER A 165 13.55 -2.12 -28.65
CA SER A 165 12.61 -1.28 -29.38
C SER A 165 12.02 -2.13 -30.49
N HIS A 166 10.92 -2.82 -30.21
CA HIS A 166 10.06 -3.28 -31.28
C HIS A 166 9.56 -2.02 -32.01
N PRO A 167 9.85 -1.87 -33.31
CA PRO A 167 9.59 -0.63 -34.06
C PRO A 167 8.09 -0.39 -34.34
N GLU A 168 7.21 -1.21 -33.79
CA GLU A 168 5.79 -1.20 -34.11
C GLU A 168 5.00 -0.71 -32.90
N CYS A 169 4.33 0.44 -33.07
CA CYS A 169 3.35 0.96 -32.15
C CYS A 169 2.16 -0.01 -32.09
N ARG A 170 1.89 -0.63 -30.93
CA ARG A 170 0.77 -1.58 -30.74
C ARG A 170 -0.63 -0.93 -30.73
N ALA A 171 -0.75 0.35 -31.06
CA ALA A 171 -2.04 1.02 -31.14
C ALA A 171 -2.72 0.67 -32.48
N ALA A 172 -3.93 0.10 -32.41
CA ALA A 172 -4.74 -0.19 -33.59
C ALA A 172 -4.97 1.11 -34.40
N GLY A 173 -4.59 1.10 -35.68
CA GLY A 173 -4.74 2.25 -36.59
C GLY A 173 -3.54 3.21 -36.69
N CYS A 174 -2.44 2.98 -35.97
CA CYS A 174 -1.24 3.83 -36.03
C CYS A 174 -0.28 3.38 -37.16
N THR A 175 -0.33 4.05 -38.32
CA THR A 175 0.54 3.75 -39.49
C THR A 175 1.78 4.64 -39.59
N SER A 176 2.24 5.24 -38.49
CA SER A 176 3.45 6.07 -38.50
C SER A 176 4.71 5.21 -38.68
N THR A 177 5.29 5.24 -39.87
CA THR A 177 6.65 4.73 -40.12
C THR A 177 7.69 5.62 -39.45
N VAL A 178 8.76 5.00 -38.97
CA VAL A 178 9.78 5.53 -38.03
C VAL A 178 10.55 6.76 -38.54
N GLU A 179 10.36 7.20 -39.78
CA GLU A 179 11.06 8.36 -40.35
C GLU A 179 10.67 9.71 -39.71
N GLY A 180 9.55 9.78 -38.99
CA GLY A 180 9.08 10.99 -38.30
C GLY A 180 9.21 11.00 -36.77
N ILE A 181 9.48 9.85 -36.12
CA ILE A 181 9.53 9.77 -34.66
C ILE A 181 10.98 9.99 -34.23
N ARG A 182 11.27 11.11 -33.56
CA ARG A 182 12.58 11.35 -32.95
C ARG A 182 12.91 10.20 -31.99
N GLY A 183 13.88 9.37 -32.36
CA GLY A 183 14.32 8.26 -31.53
C GLY A 183 14.71 8.74 -30.13
N GLY A 184 14.15 8.10 -29.10
CA GLY A 184 14.51 8.36 -27.70
C GLY A 184 13.43 9.06 -26.86
N ILE A 185 12.29 9.44 -27.44
CA ILE A 185 11.17 10.05 -26.69
C ILE A 185 9.99 9.08 -26.65
N CYS A 186 9.42 8.85 -25.47
CA CYS A 186 8.22 8.03 -25.34
C CYS A 186 7.07 8.68 -26.15
N PRO A 187 6.28 7.95 -26.94
CA PRO A 187 5.16 8.52 -27.70
C PRO A 187 4.12 9.26 -26.86
N SER A 188 4.07 9.00 -25.53
CA SER A 188 3.22 9.74 -24.59
C SER A 188 3.77 11.12 -24.20
N GLN A 189 5.03 11.40 -24.51
CA GLN A 189 5.74 12.65 -24.21
C GLN A 189 5.96 13.50 -25.47
N ASP A 190 5.48 13.04 -26.63
CA ASP A 190 5.48 13.83 -27.85
C ASP A 190 4.21 14.71 -27.88
N PRO A 191 4.34 16.04 -27.81
CA PRO A 191 3.19 16.94 -27.82
C PRO A 191 2.41 16.88 -29.14
N GLU A 192 3.04 16.54 -30.28
CA GLU A 192 2.34 16.39 -31.56
C GLU A 192 1.46 15.13 -31.56
N HIS A 193 1.95 14.04 -30.96
CA HIS A 193 1.18 12.80 -30.81
C HIS A 193 0.03 12.96 -29.81
N THR A 194 0.25 13.72 -28.73
CA THR A 194 -0.79 14.03 -27.73
C THR A 194 -1.91 14.88 -28.34
N ALA A 195 -1.58 15.81 -29.23
CA ALA A 195 -2.56 16.61 -29.96
C ALA A 195 -3.42 15.76 -30.92
N LEU A 196 -2.81 14.80 -31.63
CA LEU A 196 -3.52 13.85 -32.50
C LEU A 196 -4.54 12.98 -31.75
N ARG A 197 -4.19 12.49 -30.55
CA ARG A 197 -5.13 11.75 -29.68
C ARG A 197 -6.27 12.59 -29.14
N SER A 198 -6.06 13.89 -29.04
CA SER A 198 -7.03 14.84 -28.48
C SER A 198 -7.98 15.43 -29.54
N ALA A 199 -7.78 15.10 -30.82
CA ALA A 199 -8.63 15.56 -31.90
C ALA A 199 -10.02 14.85 -31.87
N PRO A 200 -11.13 15.58 -32.05
CA PRO A 200 -12.47 15.01 -32.04
C PRO A 200 -12.66 14.11 -33.27
N GLY A 201 -12.68 12.79 -33.04
CA GLY A 201 -12.85 11.78 -34.09
C GLY A 201 -12.00 10.51 -33.92
N TRP A 202 -11.03 10.51 -32.99
CA TRP A 202 -10.13 9.36 -32.77
C TRP A 202 -10.72 8.26 -31.84
N ALA A 203 -11.78 8.56 -31.09
CA ALA A 203 -12.47 7.56 -30.27
C ALA A 203 -13.52 6.81 -31.11
N ALA A 204 -13.07 5.85 -31.92
CA ALA A 204 -13.91 4.83 -32.56
C ALA A 204 -13.23 3.45 -32.46
#